data_AF-A0A4R9LNP7-F1
#
_entry.id   AF-A0A4R9LNP7-F1
#
_cell.length_a   1.000
_cell.length_b   1.000
_cell.length_c   1.000
_cell.angle_alpha   90.00
_cell.angle_beta   90.00
_cell.angle_gamma   90.00
#
_symmetry.space_group_name_H-M   'P 1'
#
loop_
_entity.id
_entity.type
_entity.pdbx_description
1 polymer ?
#
loop_
_entity_poly.entity_id
_entity_poly.type
_entity_poly.pdbx_seq_one_letter_code
_entity_poly.pdbx_strand_id
1 'polypeptide(L)'
;MKKIIYAVGGLLGLLIVVLVLALVFAGSFLTNEFLVKQIESAISVRANVDKVNINLFSALSSIEVEGIQLGYRDEVANKGTPLSERKPLSSPVISIKKADIKLSLLGILLKKFELKKLVIEEPKVSIIMFENGSNNLQPLFKAPALVNGEPNPALTPEAIAERKREEAEAKAEADKEPSKPFSAKDIPVAIKMGLVGVQNGDIQITMKKTGQVILLKSLDFELKNIDIDGSDLKEHNHVGVNLDTEASIIGRSKKEAAKFILETEGDVTPFIEKSGLVNPKVDYEVTMESGSFLSGFAAFDAISGNLPLLNQAGLKLDKLTEKAELKKDVSFKVSYSNGKVTFLDEPTFPTKNYDLQINKGSYLVITNNNHEMKMGVLYDEDESKKSIAGVDEKIAAATKGQGNPKELRNKLLGNVIKDDRINIPFKTYGDIRNPNVTLGVEIGSLSSLIGGAVKDLIKGKAGNALKAVPGAGDALKKFGF
;
A
#
# COMPACT_ATOMS: atom_id res chain seq x y z
N MET A 1 -8.72 3.41 5.41
CA MET A 1 -8.56 2.96 4.00
C MET A 1 -9.83 3.12 3.19
N LYS A 2 -10.98 2.50 3.53
CA LYS A 2 -12.25 2.68 2.79
C LYS A 2 -12.60 4.14 2.43
N LYS A 3 -12.45 5.07 3.38
CA LYS A 3 -12.73 6.51 3.18
C LYS A 3 -11.80 7.27 2.22
N ILE A 4 -10.56 6.79 2.02
CA ILE A 4 -9.60 7.39 1.08
C ILE A 4 -9.89 6.88 -0.34
N ILE A 5 -10.20 5.59 -0.48
CA ILE A 5 -10.66 4.99 -1.74
C ILE A 5 -11.95 5.68 -2.22
N TYR A 6 -12.89 6.00 -1.32
CA TYR A 6 -14.08 6.77 -1.69
C TYR A 6 -13.78 8.20 -2.15
N ALA A 7 -12.70 8.83 -1.68
CA ALA A 7 -12.32 10.18 -2.12
C ALA A 7 -11.71 10.16 -3.53
N VAL A 8 -10.84 9.19 -3.82
CA VAL A 8 -10.23 9.02 -5.15
C VAL A 8 -11.26 8.48 -6.17
N GLY A 9 -12.05 7.47 -5.78
CA GLY A 9 -13.14 6.95 -6.60
C GLY A 9 -14.25 7.97 -6.82
N GLY A 10 -14.52 8.85 -5.84
CA GLY A 10 -15.44 9.97 -5.97
C GLY A 10 -14.96 11.03 -6.98
N LEU A 11 -13.65 11.30 -7.06
CA LEU A 11 -13.07 12.19 -8.06
C LEU A 11 -13.22 11.62 -9.49
N LEU A 12 -12.90 10.33 -9.67
CA LEU A 12 -13.08 9.63 -10.95
C LEU A 12 -14.55 9.56 -11.36
N GLY A 13 -15.44 9.26 -10.41
CA GLY A 13 -16.90 9.26 -10.63
C GLY A 13 -17.44 10.65 -11.00
N LEU A 14 -16.97 11.71 -10.35
CA LEU A 14 -17.31 13.10 -10.69
C LEU A 14 -16.88 13.43 -12.12
N LEU A 15 -15.65 13.07 -12.50
CA LEU A 15 -15.15 13.30 -13.85
C LEU A 15 -15.99 12.54 -14.89
N ILE A 16 -16.38 11.29 -14.61
CA ILE A 16 -17.27 10.52 -15.50
C ILE A 16 -18.65 11.18 -15.62
N VAL A 17 -19.25 11.67 -14.52
CA VAL A 17 -20.55 12.36 -14.57
C VAL A 17 -20.44 13.67 -15.35
N VAL A 18 -19.37 14.44 -15.16
CA VAL A 18 -19.09 15.66 -15.93
C VAL A 18 -18.92 15.34 -17.42
N LEU A 19 -18.30 14.20 -17.74
CA LEU A 19 -18.05 13.70 -19.10
C LEU A 19 -19.34 13.24 -19.78
N VAL A 20 -20.23 12.55 -19.06
CA VAL A 20 -21.57 12.17 -19.54
C VAL A 20 -22.42 13.41 -19.78
N LEU A 21 -22.43 14.37 -18.84
CA LEU A 21 -23.16 15.64 -19.00
C LEU A 21 -22.59 16.46 -20.16
N ALA A 22 -21.26 16.48 -20.34
CA ALA A 22 -20.62 17.16 -21.45
C ALA A 22 -21.01 16.57 -22.82
N LEU A 23 -21.24 15.26 -22.89
CA LEU A 23 -21.64 14.58 -24.12
C LEU A 23 -23.11 14.77 -24.46
N VAL A 24 -23.99 14.86 -23.46
CA VAL A 24 -25.42 15.17 -23.68
C VAL A 24 -25.59 16.58 -24.25
N PHE A 25 -24.68 17.50 -23.91
CA PHE A 25 -24.64 18.88 -24.41
C PHE A 25 -23.61 19.12 -25.52
N ALA A 26 -23.12 18.05 -26.19
CA ALA A 26 -22.16 18.13 -27.31
C ALA A 26 -22.82 18.67 -28.60
N GLY A 27 -23.26 19.92 -28.53
CA GLY A 27 -23.47 20.83 -29.64
C GLY A 27 -23.09 22.22 -29.13
N SER A 28 -21.94 22.77 -29.56
CA SER A 28 -21.51 24.17 -29.37
C SER A 28 -21.39 24.78 -27.96
N PHE A 29 -21.75 24.11 -26.85
CA PHE A 29 -21.88 24.77 -25.51
C PHE A 29 -20.84 24.38 -24.44
N LEU A 30 -19.89 23.48 -24.70
CA LEU A 30 -18.88 23.15 -23.68
C LEU A 30 -17.76 24.21 -23.64
N THR A 31 -17.92 25.21 -22.78
CA THR A 31 -16.89 26.19 -22.44
C THR A 31 -16.29 25.88 -21.07
N ASN A 32 -15.13 26.46 -20.75
CA ASN A 32 -14.60 26.45 -19.39
C ASN A 32 -15.60 27.04 -18.37
N GLU A 33 -16.29 28.13 -18.73
CA GLU A 33 -17.37 28.76 -17.96
C GLU A 33 -18.48 27.75 -17.62
N PHE A 34 -18.95 27.02 -18.63
CA PHE A 34 -19.99 26.00 -18.46
C PHE A 34 -19.52 24.87 -17.52
N LEU A 35 -18.32 24.33 -17.72
CA LEU A 35 -17.78 23.27 -16.86
C LEU A 35 -17.64 23.73 -15.41
N VAL A 36 -17.10 24.94 -15.18
CA VAL A 36 -16.97 25.50 -13.83
C VAL A 36 -18.34 25.64 -13.17
N LYS A 37 -19.34 26.17 -13.89
CA LYS A 37 -20.71 26.29 -13.38
C LYS A 37 -21.30 24.94 -13.01
N GLN A 38 -21.12 23.91 -13.84
CA GLN A 38 -21.63 22.56 -13.57
C GLN A 38 -20.96 21.93 -12.35
N ILE A 39 -19.62 22.06 -12.23
CA ILE A 39 -18.87 21.58 -11.06
C ILE A 39 -19.35 22.30 -9.78
N GLU A 40 -19.43 23.63 -9.80
CA GLU A 40 -19.83 24.43 -8.64
C GLU A 40 -21.30 24.30 -8.26
N SER A 41 -22.15 23.81 -9.17
CA SER A 41 -23.56 23.50 -8.91
C SER A 41 -23.72 22.09 -8.32
N ALA A 42 -22.86 21.15 -8.72
CA ALA A 42 -22.90 19.77 -8.25
C ALA A 42 -22.26 19.61 -6.86
N ILE A 43 -21.12 20.29 -6.62
CA ILE A 43 -20.31 20.11 -5.42
C ILE A 43 -19.89 21.45 -4.79
N SER A 44 -19.65 21.44 -3.49
CA SER A 44 -19.35 22.60 -2.66
C SER A 44 -17.88 23.03 -2.78
N VAL A 45 -17.51 23.48 -3.98
CA VAL A 45 -16.16 23.97 -4.32
C VAL A 45 -16.21 25.37 -4.91
N ARG A 46 -15.03 26.02 -4.96
CA ARG A 46 -14.70 27.00 -5.98
C ARG A 46 -13.87 26.30 -7.05
N ALA A 47 -14.36 26.27 -8.28
CA ALA A 47 -13.69 25.65 -9.40
C ALA A 47 -13.07 26.69 -10.33
N ASN A 48 -11.97 26.31 -10.94
CA ASN A 48 -11.36 27.01 -12.06
C ASN A 48 -10.94 25.98 -13.12
N VAL A 49 -11.12 26.34 -14.38
CA VAL A 49 -10.67 25.56 -15.55
C VAL A 49 -10.07 26.56 -16.52
N ASP A 50 -8.81 26.36 -16.88
CA ASP A 50 -8.10 27.30 -17.75
C ASP A 50 -8.57 27.16 -19.19
N LYS A 51 -8.71 25.92 -19.67
CA LYS A 51 -9.04 25.65 -21.06
C LYS A 51 -9.83 24.36 -21.24
N VAL A 52 -10.69 24.36 -22.27
CA VAL A 52 -11.40 23.19 -22.76
C VAL A 52 -11.18 23.11 -24.27
N ASN A 53 -10.52 22.07 -24.75
CA ASN A 53 -10.35 21.79 -26.16
C ASN A 53 -11.25 20.62 -26.54
N ILE A 54 -12.07 20.81 -27.57
CA ILE A 54 -12.95 19.76 -28.07
C ILE A 54 -12.63 19.52 -29.54
N ASN A 55 -12.35 18.28 -29.89
CA ASN A 55 -12.14 17.86 -31.25
C ASN A 55 -13.00 16.62 -31.56
N LEU A 56 -14.29 16.82 -31.82
CA LEU A 56 -15.24 15.74 -32.06
C LEU A 56 -15.15 15.14 -33.47
N PHE A 57 -14.71 15.92 -34.46
CA PHE A 57 -14.75 15.54 -35.88
C PHE A 57 -13.40 15.10 -36.47
N SER A 58 -12.40 14.85 -35.62
CA SER A 58 -11.15 14.20 -36.06
C SER A 58 -11.25 12.68 -35.94
N ALA A 59 -10.30 11.94 -36.53
CA ALA A 59 -10.26 10.48 -36.49
C ALA A 59 -10.28 9.89 -35.05
N LEU A 60 -9.89 10.67 -34.05
CA LEU A 60 -10.07 10.38 -32.63
C LEU A 60 -10.85 11.52 -31.98
N SER A 61 -12.13 11.31 -31.69
CA SER A 61 -12.92 12.30 -30.95
C SER A 61 -12.32 12.51 -29.56
N SER A 62 -11.85 13.73 -29.26
CA SER A 62 -11.20 14.05 -27.99
C SER A 62 -11.80 15.26 -27.28
N ILE A 63 -11.77 15.20 -25.96
CA ILE A 63 -12.06 16.32 -25.05
C ILE A 63 -10.86 16.43 -24.12
N GLU A 64 -10.20 17.59 -24.14
CA GLU A 64 -9.09 17.89 -23.25
C GLU A 64 -9.49 19.06 -22.35
N VAL A 65 -9.33 18.87 -21.03
CA VAL A 65 -9.59 19.92 -20.04
C VAL A 65 -8.27 20.24 -19.33
N GLU A 66 -7.80 21.47 -19.40
CA GLU A 66 -6.51 21.90 -18.85
C GLU A 66 -6.71 22.83 -17.63
N GLY A 67 -5.78 22.75 -16.68
CA GLY A 67 -5.68 23.68 -15.55
C GLY A 67 -6.87 23.60 -14.57
N ILE A 68 -7.35 22.39 -14.27
CA ILE A 68 -8.46 22.21 -13.34
C ILE A 68 -7.96 22.45 -11.92
N GLN A 69 -8.61 23.37 -11.20
CA GLN A 69 -8.29 23.68 -9.81
C GLN A 69 -9.55 23.70 -8.97
N LEU A 70 -9.54 23.01 -7.83
CA LEU A 70 -10.65 22.98 -6.87
C LEU A 70 -10.19 23.48 -5.52
N GLY A 71 -10.83 24.55 -5.05
CA GLY A 71 -10.66 25.13 -3.72
C GLY A 71 -11.93 24.97 -2.88
N TYR A 72 -11.82 25.35 -1.61
CA TYR A 72 -13.01 25.52 -0.78
C TYR A 72 -13.94 26.56 -1.40
N ARG A 73 -15.25 26.29 -1.35
CA ARG A 73 -16.26 27.23 -1.82
C ARG A 73 -16.16 28.56 -1.08
N ASP A 74 -16.29 29.65 -1.83
CA ASP A 74 -16.26 31.01 -1.32
C ASP A 74 -17.42 31.84 -1.92
N GLU A 75 -17.43 33.14 -1.61
CA GLU A 75 -18.44 34.08 -2.10
C GLU A 75 -18.48 34.22 -3.63
N VAL A 76 -17.35 33.99 -4.30
CA VAL A 76 -17.26 34.07 -5.77
C VAL A 76 -18.05 32.92 -6.40
N ALA A 77 -17.84 31.71 -5.88
CA ALA A 77 -18.59 30.52 -6.30
C ALA A 77 -20.06 30.58 -5.87
N ASN A 78 -20.36 31.09 -4.67
CA ASN A 78 -21.74 31.26 -4.18
C ASN A 78 -22.56 32.15 -5.12
N LYS A 79 -22.00 33.26 -5.59
CA LYS A 79 -22.67 34.22 -6.48
C LYS A 79 -22.69 33.78 -7.94
N GLY A 80 -21.96 32.73 -8.30
CA GLY A 80 -21.80 32.34 -9.71
C GLY A 80 -21.10 33.42 -10.54
N THR A 81 -20.15 34.15 -9.94
CA THR A 81 -19.42 35.23 -10.63
C THR A 81 -18.79 34.70 -11.92
N PRO A 82 -18.87 35.43 -13.05
CA PRO A 82 -18.25 34.98 -14.31
C PRO A 82 -16.74 34.80 -14.21
N LEU A 83 -16.15 33.82 -14.91
CA LEU A 83 -14.71 33.50 -14.83
C LEU A 83 -13.82 34.70 -15.15
N SER A 84 -14.20 35.54 -16.11
CA SER A 84 -13.49 36.75 -16.52
C SER A 84 -13.32 37.79 -15.40
N GLU A 85 -14.19 37.75 -14.39
CA GLU A 85 -14.21 38.68 -13.26
C GLU A 85 -13.56 38.08 -12.00
N ARG A 86 -13.15 36.80 -12.03
CA ARG A 86 -12.59 36.12 -10.88
C ARG A 86 -11.10 36.45 -10.73
N LYS A 87 -10.67 36.62 -9.47
CA LYS A 87 -9.24 36.56 -9.14
C LYS A 87 -8.76 35.10 -9.27
N PRO A 88 -7.46 34.86 -9.51
CA PRO A 88 -6.90 33.51 -9.48
C PRO A 88 -7.14 32.81 -8.13
N LEU A 89 -7.21 31.48 -8.14
CA LEU A 89 -7.32 30.68 -6.92
C LEU A 89 -5.93 30.54 -6.29
N SER A 90 -5.74 31.11 -5.10
CA SER A 90 -4.40 31.19 -4.48
C SER A 90 -3.95 29.90 -3.78
N SER A 91 -4.88 29.02 -3.40
CA SER A 91 -4.57 27.80 -2.65
C SER A 91 -5.56 26.67 -3.00
N PRO A 92 -5.45 26.08 -4.20
CA PRO A 92 -6.24 24.91 -4.56
C PRO A 92 -5.93 23.73 -3.62
N VAL A 93 -6.97 22.98 -3.27
CA VAL A 93 -6.86 21.74 -2.48
C VAL A 93 -6.59 20.55 -3.42
N ILE A 94 -7.11 20.64 -4.65
CA ILE A 94 -6.87 19.71 -5.75
C ILE A 94 -6.48 20.54 -6.96
N SER A 95 -5.38 20.19 -7.61
CA SER A 95 -4.98 20.73 -8.91
C SER A 95 -4.74 19.59 -9.88
N ILE A 96 -5.20 19.72 -11.12
CA ILE A 96 -4.98 18.75 -12.19
C ILE A 96 -4.52 19.55 -13.40
N LYS A 97 -3.37 19.17 -13.96
CA LYS A 97 -2.84 19.87 -15.13
C LYS A 97 -3.70 19.62 -16.36
N LYS A 98 -4.06 18.36 -16.61
CA LYS A 98 -4.86 17.97 -17.77
C LYS A 98 -5.74 16.76 -17.47
N ALA A 99 -6.94 16.74 -18.03
CA ALA A 99 -7.75 15.55 -18.18
C ALA A 99 -7.96 15.29 -19.69
N ASP A 100 -7.49 14.14 -20.17
CA ASP A 100 -7.58 13.72 -21.57
C ASP A 100 -8.63 12.61 -21.71
N ILE A 101 -9.64 12.89 -22.52
CA ILE A 101 -10.78 12.01 -22.77
C ILE A 101 -10.83 11.73 -24.26
N LYS A 102 -10.76 10.45 -24.64
CA LYS A 102 -10.91 10.01 -26.03
C LYS A 102 -12.06 9.03 -26.17
N LEU A 103 -12.87 9.27 -27.19
CA LEU A 103 -14.08 8.53 -27.49
C LEU A 103 -13.99 7.93 -28.90
N SER A 104 -14.74 6.85 -29.13
CA SER A 104 -14.90 6.26 -30.45
C SER A 104 -15.79 7.15 -31.34
N LEU A 105 -15.25 7.65 -32.46
CA LEU A 105 -16.05 8.40 -33.44
C LEU A 105 -17.18 7.54 -34.01
N LEU A 106 -16.90 6.27 -34.35
CA LEU A 106 -17.92 5.32 -34.81
C LEU A 106 -18.97 5.07 -33.73
N GLY A 107 -18.54 4.94 -32.46
CA GLY A 107 -19.46 4.87 -31.33
C GLY A 107 -20.40 6.06 -31.30
N ILE A 108 -19.87 7.29 -31.34
CA ILE A 108 -20.66 8.53 -31.34
C ILE A 108 -21.66 8.57 -32.52
N LEU A 109 -21.22 8.25 -33.74
CA LEU A 109 -22.09 8.21 -34.94
C LEU A 109 -23.22 7.17 -34.80
N LEU A 110 -22.93 6.04 -34.17
CA LEU A 110 -23.90 4.97 -33.88
C LEU A 110 -24.68 5.20 -32.58
N LYS A 111 -24.54 6.37 -31.94
CA LYS A 111 -25.13 6.70 -30.64
C LYS A 111 -24.78 5.70 -29.53
N LYS A 112 -23.60 5.09 -29.61
CA LYS A 112 -23.01 4.21 -28.60
C LYS A 112 -21.89 4.94 -27.88
N PHE A 113 -21.91 4.91 -26.55
CA PHE A 113 -20.80 5.42 -25.76
C PHE A 113 -19.68 4.38 -25.71
N GLU A 114 -18.51 4.72 -26.24
CA GLU A 114 -17.33 3.85 -26.22
C GLU A 114 -16.09 4.69 -25.86
N LEU A 115 -15.63 4.52 -24.62
CA LEU A 115 -14.50 5.25 -24.05
C LEU A 115 -13.18 4.58 -24.44
N LYS A 116 -12.34 5.29 -25.19
CA LYS A 116 -11.00 4.81 -25.56
C LYS A 116 -9.95 5.18 -24.53
N LYS A 117 -10.02 6.40 -23.98
CA LYS A 117 -9.05 6.92 -23.00
C LYS A 117 -9.76 7.85 -22.02
N LEU A 118 -9.48 7.70 -20.73
CA LEU A 118 -9.75 8.69 -19.69
C LEU A 118 -8.53 8.76 -18.77
N VAL A 119 -7.70 9.80 -18.92
CA VAL A 119 -6.49 9.95 -18.12
C VAL A 119 -6.46 11.31 -17.45
N ILE A 120 -6.14 11.31 -16.16
CA ILE A 120 -5.88 12.50 -15.35
C ILE A 120 -4.36 12.66 -15.26
N GLU A 121 -3.81 13.73 -15.83
CA GLU A 121 -2.38 14.00 -15.87
C GLU A 121 -1.99 15.03 -14.80
N GLU A 122 -0.94 14.69 -14.05
CA GLU A 122 -0.32 15.47 -12.98
C GLU A 122 -1.31 15.98 -11.91
N PRO A 123 -2.17 15.13 -11.33
CA PRO A 123 -2.99 15.55 -10.19
C PRO A 123 -2.12 15.80 -8.97
N LYS A 124 -2.34 16.93 -8.30
CA LYS A 124 -1.75 17.31 -7.02
C LYS A 124 -2.84 17.40 -5.96
N VAL A 125 -2.77 16.53 -4.95
CA VAL A 125 -3.81 16.41 -3.92
C VAL A 125 -3.21 16.44 -2.52
N SER A 126 -3.75 17.32 -1.66
CA SER A 126 -3.38 17.38 -0.24
C SER A 126 -4.54 16.93 0.65
N ILE A 127 -4.37 15.76 1.27
CA ILE A 127 -5.33 15.13 2.17
C ILE A 127 -4.86 15.31 3.61
N ILE A 128 -5.71 15.87 4.45
CA ILE A 128 -5.52 15.96 5.90
C ILE A 128 -6.54 15.04 6.55
N MET A 129 -6.06 13.93 7.12
CA MET A 129 -6.87 12.99 7.89
C MET A 129 -6.94 13.46 9.34
N PHE A 130 -8.14 13.84 9.79
CA PHE A 130 -8.40 14.31 11.16
C PHE A 130 -8.50 13.16 12.15
N GLU A 131 -8.42 13.45 13.45
CA GLU A 131 -8.42 12.44 14.52
C GLU A 131 -9.71 11.61 14.59
N ASN A 132 -10.85 12.21 14.24
CA ASN A 132 -12.15 11.55 14.12
C ASN A 132 -12.28 10.68 12.84
N GLY A 133 -11.22 10.58 12.02
CA GLY A 133 -11.20 9.83 10.77
C GLY A 133 -11.96 10.47 9.61
N SER A 134 -12.38 11.74 9.74
CA SER A 134 -12.81 12.59 8.61
C SER A 134 -11.60 13.16 7.86
N ASN A 135 -11.83 13.81 6.71
CA ASN A 135 -10.76 14.50 5.98
C ASN A 135 -11.22 15.84 5.38
N ASN A 136 -10.24 16.66 5.04
CA ASN A 136 -10.43 18.01 4.49
C ASN A 136 -11.08 18.05 3.09
N LEU A 137 -11.12 16.95 2.35
CA LEU A 137 -11.78 16.89 1.05
C LEU A 137 -13.28 16.63 1.18
N GLN A 138 -13.75 16.01 2.27
CA GLN A 138 -15.17 15.65 2.42
C GLN A 138 -16.14 16.82 2.27
N PRO A 139 -15.87 18.04 2.79
CA PRO A 139 -16.75 19.19 2.58
C PRO A 139 -16.89 19.57 1.10
N LEU A 140 -15.84 19.35 0.29
CA LEU A 140 -15.84 19.72 -1.12
C LEU A 140 -16.91 18.96 -1.91
N PHE A 141 -17.16 17.70 -1.57
CA PHE A 141 -18.08 16.82 -2.30
C PHE A 141 -19.52 16.83 -1.74
N LYS A 142 -19.86 17.79 -0.87
CA LYS A 142 -21.24 18.01 -0.44
C LYS A 142 -21.98 18.85 -1.47
N ALA A 143 -23.31 18.71 -1.52
CA ALA A 143 -24.14 19.65 -2.26
C ALA A 143 -23.93 21.08 -1.72
N PRO A 144 -23.75 22.09 -2.60
CA PRO A 144 -23.55 23.47 -2.18
C PRO A 144 -24.83 24.05 -1.56
N ALA A 145 -24.70 24.94 -0.56
CA ALA A 145 -25.84 25.60 0.07
C ALA A 145 -26.51 26.64 -0.83
N LEU A 146 -25.69 27.36 -1.61
CA LEU A 146 -26.12 28.37 -2.58
C LEU A 146 -25.61 28.00 -3.96
N VAL A 147 -26.43 28.20 -4.99
CA VAL A 147 -26.06 28.05 -6.40
C VAL A 147 -26.46 29.34 -7.12
N ASN A 148 -25.50 30.08 -7.67
CA ASN A 148 -25.72 31.34 -8.38
C ASN A 148 -26.51 32.39 -7.55
N GLY A 149 -26.22 32.50 -6.26
CA GLY A 149 -26.85 33.45 -5.34
C GLY A 149 -28.16 32.99 -4.71
N GLU A 150 -28.71 31.86 -5.16
CA GLU A 150 -29.99 31.34 -4.67
C GLU A 150 -29.79 30.10 -3.78
N PRO A 151 -30.66 29.86 -2.78
CA PRO A 151 -30.69 28.61 -2.03
C PRO A 151 -30.78 27.41 -2.96
N ASN A 152 -29.92 26.42 -2.74
CA ASN A 152 -29.94 25.22 -3.57
C ASN A 152 -31.30 24.49 -3.42
N PRO A 153 -32.08 24.33 -4.50
CA PRO A 153 -33.38 23.68 -4.45
C PRO A 153 -33.29 22.23 -3.95
N ALA A 154 -32.13 21.57 -4.14
CA ALA A 154 -31.88 20.22 -3.64
C ALA A 154 -31.72 20.12 -2.11
N LEU A 155 -31.68 21.26 -1.40
CA LEU A 155 -31.52 21.33 0.06
C LEU A 155 -32.75 21.94 0.76
N THR A 156 -33.87 22.15 0.06
CA THR A 156 -35.12 22.59 0.72
C THR A 156 -35.64 21.49 1.66
N PRO A 157 -36.35 21.84 2.74
CA PRO A 157 -36.95 20.84 3.63
C PRO A 157 -37.85 19.85 2.87
N GLU A 158 -38.57 20.33 1.86
CA GLU A 158 -39.43 19.54 0.98
C GLU A 158 -38.62 18.56 0.13
N ALA A 159 -37.57 19.01 -0.58
CA ALA A 159 -36.71 18.14 -1.38
C ALA A 159 -35.91 17.13 -0.52
N ILE A 160 -35.52 17.51 0.69
CA ILE A 160 -34.88 16.60 1.65
C ILE A 160 -35.89 15.58 2.17
N ALA A 161 -37.12 15.99 2.47
CA ALA A 161 -38.18 15.09 2.93
C ALA A 161 -38.61 14.12 1.81
N GLU A 162 -38.74 14.62 0.59
CA GLU A 162 -39.02 13.81 -0.61
C GLU A 162 -37.89 12.82 -0.86
N ARG A 163 -36.62 13.24 -0.91
CA ARG A 163 -35.48 12.31 -1.02
C ARG A 163 -35.43 11.29 0.09
N LYS A 164 -35.68 11.70 1.34
CA LYS A 164 -35.72 10.75 2.47
C LYS A 164 -36.87 9.77 2.34
N ARG A 165 -38.00 10.21 1.79
CA ARG A 165 -39.16 9.35 1.53
C ARG A 165 -38.88 8.39 0.38
N GLU A 166 -38.33 8.86 -0.73
CA GLU A 166 -37.87 8.04 -1.85
C GLU A 166 -36.79 7.05 -1.40
N GLU A 167 -35.80 7.47 -0.60
CA GLU A 167 -34.78 6.60 -0.03
C GLU A 167 -35.40 5.57 0.93
N ALA A 168 -36.40 5.96 1.74
CA ALA A 168 -37.08 5.04 2.65
C ALA A 168 -38.00 4.06 1.92
N GLU A 169 -38.69 4.51 0.86
CA GLU A 169 -39.52 3.68 -0.02
C GLU A 169 -38.64 2.72 -0.83
N ALA A 170 -37.57 3.21 -1.45
CA ALA A 170 -36.58 2.39 -2.16
C ALA A 170 -35.87 1.41 -1.21
N LYS A 171 -35.58 1.81 0.03
CA LYS A 171 -35.01 0.91 1.03
C LYS A 171 -36.03 -0.11 1.52
N ALA A 172 -37.30 0.27 1.71
CA ALA A 172 -38.36 -0.67 2.06
C ALA A 172 -38.69 -1.64 0.92
N GLU A 173 -38.55 -1.24 -0.34
CA GLU A 173 -38.61 -2.12 -1.50
C GLU A 173 -37.37 -3.03 -1.59
N ALA A 174 -36.18 -2.48 -1.38
CA ALA A 174 -34.93 -3.24 -1.33
C ALA A 174 -34.83 -4.20 -0.14
N ASP A 175 -35.55 -3.95 0.96
CA ASP A 175 -35.65 -4.84 2.12
C ASP A 175 -36.72 -5.93 1.92
N LYS A 176 -37.68 -5.74 1.00
CA LYS A 176 -38.71 -6.74 0.63
C LYS A 176 -38.16 -7.82 -0.30
N GLU A 177 -37.17 -7.51 -1.12
CA GLU A 177 -36.43 -8.49 -1.90
C GLU A 177 -35.09 -8.79 -1.23
N PRO A 178 -34.72 -10.07 -0.99
CA PRO A 178 -33.38 -10.37 -0.48
C PRO A 178 -32.34 -9.78 -1.44
N SER A 179 -31.53 -8.83 -0.98
CA SER A 179 -30.59 -8.09 -1.82
C SER A 179 -29.68 -9.09 -2.55
N LYS A 180 -29.95 -9.32 -3.84
CA LYS A 180 -29.08 -10.16 -4.65
C LYS A 180 -27.75 -9.42 -4.78
N PRO A 181 -26.63 -10.08 -4.49
CA PRO A 181 -25.33 -9.45 -4.66
C PRO A 181 -25.14 -9.08 -6.13
N PHE A 182 -24.61 -7.87 -6.37
CA PHE A 182 -24.34 -7.38 -7.72
C PHE A 182 -23.49 -8.39 -8.51
N SER A 183 -23.93 -8.65 -9.73
CA SER A 183 -23.38 -9.61 -10.66
C SER A 183 -23.01 -8.93 -11.97
N ALA A 184 -22.06 -9.49 -12.71
CA ALA A 184 -21.78 -9.08 -14.08
C ALA A 184 -23.03 -9.14 -14.98
N LYS A 185 -24.01 -9.99 -14.66
CA LYS A 185 -25.29 -10.08 -15.38
C LYS A 185 -26.16 -8.83 -15.21
N ASP A 186 -25.91 -8.03 -14.18
CA ASP A 186 -26.59 -6.74 -13.97
C ASP A 186 -25.98 -5.65 -14.85
N ILE A 187 -24.88 -5.94 -15.56
CA ILE A 187 -24.28 -5.05 -16.56
C ILE A 187 -24.98 -5.34 -17.91
N PRO A 188 -25.80 -4.40 -18.42
CA PRO A 188 -26.65 -4.65 -19.59
C PRO A 188 -25.88 -4.67 -20.91
N VAL A 189 -24.61 -4.22 -20.92
CA VAL A 189 -23.78 -4.09 -22.11
C VAL A 189 -22.33 -4.49 -21.80
N ALA A 190 -21.68 -5.15 -22.75
CA ALA A 190 -20.25 -5.43 -22.65
C ALA A 190 -19.45 -4.12 -22.50
N ILE A 191 -18.51 -4.11 -21.57
CA ILE A 191 -17.65 -2.97 -21.28
C ILE A 191 -16.32 -3.22 -21.98
N LYS A 192 -16.02 -2.39 -22.99
CA LYS A 192 -14.71 -2.33 -23.63
C LYS A 192 -14.14 -0.92 -23.47
N MET A 193 -13.06 -0.81 -22.71
CA MET A 193 -12.36 0.47 -22.52
C MET A 193 -10.86 0.30 -22.72
N GLY A 194 -10.24 1.27 -23.39
CA GLY A 194 -8.80 1.20 -23.71
C GLY A 194 -7.93 1.48 -22.49
N LEU A 195 -8.01 2.69 -21.95
CA LEU A 195 -7.19 3.15 -20.83
C LEU A 195 -7.99 4.07 -19.90
N VAL A 196 -7.97 3.80 -18.60
CA VAL A 196 -8.49 4.68 -17.55
C VAL A 196 -7.44 4.82 -16.46
N GLY A 197 -7.03 6.04 -16.12
CA GLY A 197 -5.96 6.17 -15.12
C GLY A 197 -5.59 7.57 -14.67
N VAL A 198 -4.57 7.59 -13.82
CA VAL A 198 -3.83 8.76 -13.36
C VAL A 198 -2.40 8.63 -13.86
N GLN A 199 -1.82 9.72 -14.35
CA GLN A 199 -0.42 9.78 -14.75
C GLN A 199 0.33 10.87 -14.00
N ASN A 200 1.53 10.56 -13.52
CA ASN A 200 2.48 11.45 -12.84
C ASN A 200 1.85 12.25 -11.67
N GLY A 201 1.04 11.58 -10.84
CA GLY A 201 0.33 12.21 -9.73
C GLY A 201 1.18 12.41 -8.47
N ASP A 202 0.91 13.50 -7.74
CA ASP A 202 1.48 13.79 -6.42
C ASP A 202 0.38 13.85 -5.36
N ILE A 203 0.39 12.91 -4.41
CA ILE A 203 -0.58 12.84 -3.32
C ILE A 203 0.16 12.95 -1.99
N GLN A 204 -0.19 13.96 -1.21
CA GLN A 204 0.26 14.09 0.17
C GLN A 204 -0.88 13.77 1.14
N ILE A 205 -0.65 12.85 2.07
CA ILE A 205 -1.60 12.48 3.12
C ILE A 205 -0.98 12.79 4.47
N THR A 206 -1.55 13.76 5.18
CA THR A 206 -1.16 14.13 6.54
C THR A 206 -2.10 13.48 7.56
N MET A 207 -1.55 12.59 8.39
CA MET A 207 -2.30 11.89 9.44
C MET A 207 -2.20 12.68 10.76
N LYS A 208 -3.26 13.41 11.16
CA LYS A 208 -3.23 14.19 12.41
C LYS A 208 -3.06 13.33 13.66
N LYS A 209 -3.73 12.17 13.69
CA LYS A 209 -3.68 11.24 14.84
C LYS A 209 -2.27 10.72 15.15
N THR A 210 -1.48 10.40 14.13
CA THR A 210 -0.13 9.83 14.30
C THR A 210 0.99 10.85 14.09
N GLY A 211 0.69 12.00 13.50
CA GLY A 211 1.67 13.00 13.06
C GLY A 211 2.50 12.55 11.85
N GLN A 212 2.11 11.45 11.18
CA GLN A 212 2.81 10.93 10.00
C GLN A 212 2.37 11.67 8.73
N VAL A 213 3.25 11.73 7.74
CA VAL A 213 2.95 12.18 6.39
C VAL A 213 3.31 11.07 5.41
N ILE A 214 2.38 10.72 4.53
CA ILE A 214 2.61 9.79 3.42
C ILE A 214 2.66 10.63 2.15
N LEU A 215 3.70 10.46 1.35
CA LEU A 215 3.87 11.10 0.06
C LEU A 215 3.85 10.01 -1.01
N LEU A 216 2.95 10.12 -1.98
CA LEU A 216 3.00 9.37 -3.22
C LEU A 216 3.43 10.36 -4.29
N LYS A 217 4.56 10.11 -4.93
CA LYS A 217 5.08 10.93 -6.02
C LYS A 217 5.13 10.11 -7.30
N SER A 218 5.06 10.80 -8.43
CA SER A 218 5.08 10.18 -9.75
C SER A 218 4.12 8.98 -9.82
N LEU A 219 2.92 9.15 -9.28
CA LEU A 219 1.91 8.10 -9.24
C LEU A 219 1.34 7.91 -10.64
N ASP A 220 1.67 6.79 -11.24
CA ASP A 220 1.01 6.25 -12.42
C ASP A 220 0.10 5.10 -11.95
N PHE A 221 -1.20 5.23 -12.20
CA PHE A 221 -2.17 4.17 -11.91
C PHE A 221 -3.10 4.01 -13.11
N GLU A 222 -2.99 2.89 -13.79
CA GLU A 222 -3.66 2.66 -15.06
C GLU A 222 -4.43 1.35 -15.06
N LEU A 223 -5.68 1.42 -15.51
CA LEU A 223 -6.47 0.27 -15.93
C LEU A 223 -6.48 0.25 -17.45
N LYS A 224 -5.92 -0.79 -18.05
CA LYS A 224 -5.74 -0.96 -19.49
C LYS A 224 -6.46 -2.20 -20.00
N ASN A 225 -6.83 -2.20 -21.28
CA ASN A 225 -7.44 -3.35 -21.95
C ASN A 225 -8.63 -3.93 -21.15
N ILE A 226 -9.56 -3.07 -20.74
CA ILE A 226 -10.72 -3.49 -19.97
C ILE A 226 -11.68 -4.20 -20.92
N ASP A 227 -11.95 -5.48 -20.66
CA ASP A 227 -12.87 -6.30 -21.44
C ASP A 227 -13.72 -7.17 -20.50
N ILE A 228 -14.98 -6.77 -20.34
CA ILE A 228 -15.92 -7.39 -19.41
C ILE A 228 -17.25 -7.60 -20.14
N ASP A 229 -17.64 -8.86 -20.33
CA ASP A 229 -18.95 -9.24 -20.85
C ASP A 229 -19.69 -10.13 -19.84
N GLY A 230 -20.78 -9.62 -19.27
CA GLY A 230 -21.61 -10.37 -18.31
C GLY A 230 -22.27 -11.62 -18.90
N SER A 231 -22.37 -11.70 -20.23
CA SER A 231 -22.87 -12.88 -20.95
C SER A 231 -21.78 -13.90 -21.29
N ASP A 232 -20.51 -13.48 -21.28
CA ASP A 232 -19.35 -14.33 -21.59
C ASP A 232 -18.11 -13.99 -20.74
N LEU A 233 -18.20 -14.26 -19.44
CA LEU A 233 -17.09 -14.04 -18.50
C LEU A 233 -15.91 -15.01 -18.68
N LYS A 234 -16.04 -16.04 -19.52
CA LYS A 234 -14.96 -17.00 -19.73
C LYS A 234 -13.86 -16.40 -20.60
N GLU A 235 -14.25 -15.69 -21.66
CA GLU A 235 -13.32 -15.05 -22.60
C GLU A 235 -13.19 -13.54 -22.32
N HIS A 236 -14.20 -12.89 -21.73
CA HIS A 236 -14.27 -11.44 -21.53
C HIS A 236 -14.44 -11.07 -20.04
N ASN A 237 -13.38 -11.27 -19.25
CA ASN A 237 -13.34 -10.95 -17.82
C ASN A 237 -11.92 -10.57 -17.35
N HIS A 238 -11.29 -9.63 -18.07
CA HIS A 238 -9.92 -9.23 -17.81
C HIS A 238 -9.76 -7.70 -17.80
N VAL A 239 -8.86 -7.23 -16.94
CA VAL A 239 -8.43 -5.84 -16.88
C VAL A 239 -6.94 -5.82 -16.56
N GLY A 240 -6.12 -5.25 -17.44
CA GLY A 240 -4.73 -4.97 -17.10
C GLY A 240 -4.65 -3.84 -16.09
N VAL A 241 -3.77 -3.95 -15.11
CA VAL A 241 -3.52 -2.91 -14.10
C VAL A 241 -2.04 -2.62 -13.99
N ASN A 242 -1.70 -1.34 -13.87
CA ASN A 242 -0.38 -0.86 -13.52
C ASN A 242 -0.50 0.10 -12.33
N LEU A 243 0.49 0.05 -11.44
CA LEU A 243 0.65 1.00 -10.36
C LEU A 243 2.14 1.24 -10.15
N ASP A 244 2.63 2.39 -10.58
CA ASP A 244 4.01 2.82 -10.38
C ASP A 244 4.01 4.06 -9.50
N THR A 245 4.87 4.08 -8.47
CA THR A 245 4.94 5.23 -7.55
C THR A 245 6.19 5.22 -6.68
N GLU A 246 6.66 6.41 -6.33
CA GLU A 246 7.53 6.62 -5.18
C GLU A 246 6.67 6.93 -3.93
N ALA A 247 6.55 5.94 -3.04
CA ALA A 247 5.84 6.07 -1.76
C ALA A 247 6.82 6.32 -0.61
N SER A 248 6.76 7.50 0.00
CA SER A 248 7.58 7.87 1.17
C SER A 248 6.73 8.06 2.41
N ILE A 249 7.23 7.60 3.56
CA ILE A 249 6.58 7.74 4.87
C ILE A 249 7.48 8.59 5.76
N ILE A 250 7.00 9.76 6.16
CA ILE A 250 7.68 10.66 7.10
C ILE A 250 7.05 10.49 8.48
N GLY A 251 7.87 10.13 9.46
CA GLY A 251 7.44 9.95 10.84
C GLY A 251 7.15 11.27 11.56
N ARG A 252 6.60 11.17 12.78
CA ARG A 252 6.31 12.34 13.64
C ARG A 252 7.56 13.19 13.93
N SER A 253 8.74 12.57 13.93
CA SER A 253 10.04 13.23 14.10
C SER A 253 10.51 14.02 12.87
N LYS A 254 9.69 14.08 11.81
CA LYS A 254 10.03 14.64 10.48
C LYS A 254 11.18 13.94 9.75
N LYS A 255 11.59 12.75 10.23
CA LYS A 255 12.54 11.89 9.53
C LYS A 255 11.78 10.91 8.64
N GLU A 256 12.34 10.61 7.47
CA GLU A 256 11.83 9.54 6.62
C GLU A 256 11.99 8.19 7.33
N ALA A 257 10.89 7.49 7.49
CA ALA A 257 10.81 6.16 8.09
C ALA A 257 10.88 5.06 7.02
N ALA A 258 10.34 5.32 5.83
CA ALA A 258 10.40 4.39 4.70
C ALA A 258 10.30 5.12 3.38
N LYS A 259 10.87 4.53 2.33
CA LYS A 259 10.70 4.89 0.94
C LYS A 259 10.58 3.62 0.12
N PHE A 260 9.56 3.54 -0.73
CA PHE A 260 9.36 2.44 -1.66
C PHE A 260 9.22 3.04 -3.05
N ILE A 261 10.11 2.65 -3.95
CA ILE A 261 10.01 2.95 -5.38
C ILE A 261 9.51 1.65 -6.00
N LEU A 262 8.27 1.68 -6.48
CA LEU A 262 7.53 0.51 -6.92
C LEU A 262 7.15 0.67 -8.38
N GLU A 263 7.45 -0.34 -9.17
CA GLU A 263 6.84 -0.56 -10.48
C GLU A 263 5.99 -1.83 -10.38
N THR A 264 4.74 -1.77 -10.84
CA THR A 264 3.86 -2.93 -10.79
C THR A 264 3.05 -3.10 -12.06
N GLU A 265 2.92 -4.36 -12.47
CA GLU A 265 2.03 -4.78 -13.54
C GLU A 265 1.23 -5.98 -13.07
N GLY A 266 -0.06 -6.03 -13.40
CA GLY A 266 -0.91 -7.14 -13.05
C GLY A 266 -2.07 -7.32 -14.02
N ASP A 267 -2.65 -8.51 -13.96
CA ASP A 267 -3.89 -8.85 -14.65
C ASP A 267 -4.98 -9.13 -13.61
N VAL A 268 -6.08 -8.37 -13.72
CA VAL A 268 -7.23 -8.46 -12.84
C VAL A 268 -8.29 -9.33 -13.52
N THR A 269 -8.82 -10.29 -12.77
CA THR A 269 -10.08 -10.97 -13.06
C THR A 269 -11.17 -10.39 -12.15
N PRO A 270 -12.03 -9.47 -12.61
CA PRO A 270 -12.94 -8.73 -11.72
C PRO A 270 -14.09 -9.58 -11.14
N PHE A 271 -14.61 -10.53 -11.93
CA PHE A 271 -15.79 -11.34 -11.57
C PHE A 271 -15.45 -12.82 -11.43
N ILE A 272 -16.19 -13.53 -10.57
CA ILE A 272 -16.15 -14.99 -10.51
C ILE A 272 -16.92 -15.53 -11.72
N GLU A 273 -16.23 -16.19 -12.66
CA GLU A 273 -16.80 -16.70 -13.92
C GLU A 273 -18.17 -17.40 -13.74
N LYS A 274 -18.27 -18.35 -12.79
CA LYS A 274 -19.47 -19.17 -12.61
C LYS A 274 -20.66 -18.42 -11.99
N SER A 275 -20.41 -17.58 -11.00
CA SER A 275 -21.47 -16.89 -10.25
C SER A 275 -21.74 -15.48 -10.78
N GLY A 276 -20.82 -14.93 -11.57
CA GLY A 276 -20.80 -13.54 -12.00
C GLY A 276 -20.62 -12.55 -10.86
N LEU A 277 -20.35 -12.97 -9.63
CA LEU A 277 -20.21 -12.05 -8.49
C LEU A 277 -18.89 -11.31 -8.54
N VAL A 278 -18.89 -10.05 -8.12
CA VAL A 278 -17.68 -9.24 -7.99
C VAL A 278 -16.77 -9.85 -6.93
N ASN A 279 -15.59 -10.30 -7.36
CA ASN A 279 -14.51 -10.71 -6.46
C ASN A 279 -13.18 -10.59 -7.21
N PRO A 280 -12.62 -9.37 -7.29
CA PRO A 280 -11.42 -9.13 -8.07
C PRO A 280 -10.27 -9.97 -7.52
N LYS A 281 -9.70 -10.80 -8.40
CA LYS A 281 -8.40 -11.44 -8.21
C LYS A 281 -7.38 -10.70 -9.05
N VAL A 282 -6.19 -10.46 -8.51
CA VAL A 282 -5.08 -9.90 -9.27
C VAL A 282 -3.81 -10.65 -8.92
N ASP A 283 -3.02 -11.01 -9.92
CA ASP A 283 -1.64 -11.44 -9.72
C ASP A 283 -0.74 -10.31 -10.24
N TYR A 284 0.03 -9.70 -9.34
CA TYR A 284 0.95 -8.60 -9.63
C TYR A 284 2.39 -9.12 -9.72
N GLU A 285 3.09 -8.66 -10.74
CA GLU A 285 4.54 -8.57 -10.75
C GLU A 285 4.94 -7.21 -10.19
N VAL A 286 5.80 -7.21 -9.18
CA VAL A 286 6.24 -6.02 -8.46
C VAL A 286 7.74 -5.95 -8.55
N THR A 287 8.27 -4.84 -9.06
CA THR A 287 9.68 -4.49 -8.94
C THR A 287 9.82 -3.42 -7.88
N MET A 288 10.61 -3.70 -6.86
CA MET A 288 11.05 -2.70 -5.89
C MET A 288 12.44 -2.23 -6.30
N GLU A 289 12.57 -0.96 -6.67
CA GLU A 289 13.82 -0.41 -7.18
C GLU A 289 14.81 -0.07 -6.06
N SER A 290 16.10 -0.09 -6.42
CA SER A 290 17.20 0.43 -5.62
C SER A 290 16.95 1.87 -5.15
N GLY A 291 17.43 2.20 -3.95
CA GLY A 291 17.08 3.45 -3.27
C GLY A 291 15.78 3.38 -2.45
N SER A 292 14.99 2.31 -2.60
CA SER A 292 13.98 1.93 -1.60
C SER A 292 14.64 1.62 -0.26
N PHE A 293 14.02 2.01 0.84
CA PHE A 293 14.53 1.72 2.17
C PHE A 293 13.45 1.63 3.25
N LEU A 294 13.84 1.00 4.35
CA LEU A 294 13.07 0.93 5.58
C LEU A 294 13.96 1.28 6.77
N SER A 295 13.44 2.10 7.68
CA SER A 295 14.10 2.50 8.94
C SER A 295 13.20 2.18 10.12
N GLY A 296 13.77 1.63 11.20
CA GLY A 296 13.03 1.41 12.45
C GLY A 296 11.85 0.46 12.28
N PHE A 297 12.08 -0.73 11.74
CA PHE A 297 11.04 -1.75 11.63
C PHE A 297 10.67 -2.23 13.04
N ALA A 298 9.41 -2.07 13.44
CA ALA A 298 8.95 -2.50 14.77
C ALA A 298 9.21 -4.00 15.03
N ALA A 299 9.23 -4.84 13.99
CA ALA A 299 9.62 -6.23 14.14
C ALA A 299 11.11 -6.40 14.46
N PHE A 300 11.98 -5.53 13.96
CA PHE A 300 13.38 -5.48 14.37
C PHE A 300 13.55 -4.94 15.78
N ASP A 301 12.68 -4.05 16.26
CA ASP A 301 12.65 -3.66 17.68
C ASP A 301 12.18 -4.83 18.57
N ALA A 302 11.22 -5.64 18.11
CA ALA A 302 10.81 -6.85 18.83
C ALA A 302 11.89 -7.96 18.79
N ILE A 303 12.59 -8.11 17.66
CA ILE A 303 13.81 -8.94 17.58
C ILE A 303 14.90 -8.34 18.46
N SER A 304 15.00 -7.00 18.54
CA SER A 304 15.96 -6.29 19.39
C SER A 304 15.74 -6.59 20.88
N GLY A 305 14.49 -6.74 21.32
CA GLY A 305 14.16 -7.25 22.65
C GLY A 305 14.70 -8.65 22.95
N ASN A 306 14.93 -9.48 21.92
CA ASN A 306 15.56 -10.81 22.03
C ASN A 306 17.08 -10.77 21.78
N LEU A 307 17.63 -9.65 21.29
CA LEU A 307 19.07 -9.46 21.11
C LEU A 307 19.89 -9.63 22.38
N PRO A 308 19.44 -9.31 23.61
CA PRO A 308 20.22 -9.59 24.80
C PRO A 308 20.64 -11.07 24.92
N LEU A 309 19.75 -12.02 24.56
CA LEU A 309 20.07 -13.44 24.57
C LEU A 309 21.06 -13.83 23.45
N LEU A 310 20.88 -13.24 22.25
CA LEU A 310 21.77 -13.48 21.10
C LEU A 310 23.17 -12.83 21.32
N ASN A 311 23.21 -11.64 21.90
CA ASN A 311 24.43 -10.95 22.31
C ASN A 311 25.16 -11.71 23.43
N GLN A 312 24.42 -12.25 24.41
CA GLN A 312 24.98 -13.13 25.45
C GLN A 312 25.64 -14.35 24.82
N ALA A 313 24.98 -14.96 23.83
CA ALA A 313 25.54 -16.04 23.03
C ALA A 313 26.75 -15.64 22.17
N GLY A 314 27.02 -14.35 21.98
CA GLY A 314 28.16 -13.83 21.20
C GLY A 314 27.81 -13.31 19.81
N LEU A 315 26.54 -13.42 19.39
CA LEU A 315 26.06 -12.88 18.12
C LEU A 315 25.76 -11.39 18.28
N LYS A 316 26.59 -10.52 17.70
CA LYS A 316 26.36 -9.07 17.68
C LYS A 316 25.58 -8.71 16.44
N LEU A 317 24.36 -8.21 16.64
CA LEU A 317 23.41 -7.91 15.56
C LEU A 317 22.93 -6.44 15.62
N ASP A 318 23.84 -5.55 16.04
CA ASP A 318 23.63 -4.12 16.18
C ASP A 318 23.22 -3.44 14.86
N LYS A 319 23.56 -4.05 13.72
CA LYS A 319 23.22 -3.53 12.40
C LYS A 319 21.78 -3.78 11.95
N LEU A 320 21.01 -4.62 12.66
CA LEU A 320 19.60 -4.87 12.33
C LEU A 320 18.71 -3.64 12.52
N THR A 321 19.09 -2.76 13.45
CA THR A 321 18.35 -1.52 13.73
C THR A 321 18.72 -0.37 12.81
N GLU A 322 19.77 -0.51 11.99
CA GLU A 322 20.16 0.49 11.01
C GLU A 322 19.20 0.50 9.81
N LYS A 323 19.22 1.60 9.05
CA LYS A 323 18.45 1.78 7.80
C LYS A 323 18.76 0.64 6.82
N ALA A 324 17.74 -0.13 6.46
CA ALA A 324 17.81 -1.13 5.40
C ALA A 324 17.54 -0.47 4.06
N GLU A 325 18.60 -0.08 3.37
CA GLU A 325 18.53 0.46 2.01
C GLU A 325 18.85 -0.63 0.99
N LEU A 326 17.97 -0.76 -0.01
CA LEU A 326 18.03 -1.80 -1.03
C LEU A 326 19.19 -1.53 -2.00
N LYS A 327 20.08 -2.53 -2.17
CA LYS A 327 21.29 -2.43 -3.00
C LYS A 327 21.03 -2.49 -4.51
N LYS A 328 19.97 -3.18 -4.92
CA LYS A 328 19.62 -3.44 -6.31
C LYS A 328 18.13 -3.75 -6.43
N ASP A 329 17.59 -3.61 -7.62
CA ASP A 329 16.18 -3.88 -7.87
C ASP A 329 15.83 -5.34 -7.55
N VAL A 330 14.62 -5.56 -7.04
CA VAL A 330 14.11 -6.88 -6.69
C VAL A 330 12.70 -7.03 -7.23
N SER A 331 12.53 -7.95 -8.18
CA SER A 331 11.23 -8.31 -8.74
C SER A 331 10.66 -9.56 -8.06
N PHE A 332 9.36 -9.54 -7.78
CA PHE A 332 8.65 -10.63 -7.10
C PHE A 332 7.16 -10.60 -7.39
N LYS A 333 6.48 -11.74 -7.20
CA LYS A 333 5.04 -11.84 -7.45
C LYS A 333 4.21 -11.84 -6.18
N VAL A 334 3.10 -11.12 -6.20
CA VAL A 334 2.07 -11.12 -5.16
C VAL A 334 0.69 -11.33 -5.75
N SER A 335 -0.17 -12.11 -5.09
CA SER A 335 -1.58 -12.23 -5.46
C SER A 335 -2.46 -11.45 -4.50
N TYR A 336 -3.44 -10.72 -5.00
CA TYR A 336 -4.58 -10.22 -4.24
C TYR A 336 -5.83 -11.06 -4.55
N SER A 337 -6.50 -11.57 -3.53
CA SER A 337 -7.82 -12.20 -3.65
C SER A 337 -8.54 -12.18 -2.30
N ASN A 338 -9.86 -11.96 -2.29
CA ASN A 338 -10.68 -11.95 -1.06
C ASN A 338 -10.13 -11.04 0.05
N GLY A 339 -9.56 -9.87 -0.32
CA GLY A 339 -8.97 -8.95 0.64
C GLY A 339 -7.61 -9.38 1.22
N LYS A 340 -7.02 -10.47 0.71
CA LYS A 340 -5.73 -11.02 1.13
C LYS A 340 -4.68 -10.83 0.04
N VAL A 341 -3.57 -10.17 0.39
CA VAL A 341 -2.34 -10.12 -0.42
C VAL A 341 -1.41 -11.23 0.04
N THR A 342 -0.88 -12.03 -0.88
CA THR A 342 -0.01 -13.17 -0.59
C THR A 342 1.22 -13.15 -1.49
N PHE A 343 2.41 -13.34 -0.92
CA PHE A 343 3.65 -13.53 -1.68
C PHE A 343 3.64 -14.89 -2.37
N LEU A 344 3.80 -14.90 -3.69
CA LEU A 344 3.81 -16.11 -4.50
C LEU A 344 5.22 -16.70 -4.67
N ASP A 345 6.24 -15.87 -4.45
CA ASP A 345 7.66 -16.18 -4.54
C ASP A 345 8.36 -16.00 -3.18
N GLU A 346 9.68 -16.21 -3.16
CA GLU A 346 10.54 -16.06 -1.99
C GLU A 346 11.59 -14.95 -2.18
N PRO A 347 11.19 -13.67 -2.24
CA PRO A 347 12.13 -12.60 -2.55
C PRO A 347 13.19 -12.43 -1.46
N THR A 348 14.41 -12.10 -1.91
CA THR A 348 15.51 -11.65 -1.06
C THR A 348 15.81 -10.19 -1.40
N PHE A 349 15.72 -9.33 -0.40
CA PHE A 349 15.98 -7.89 -0.46
C PHE A 349 17.37 -7.60 0.10
N PRO A 350 18.41 -7.48 -0.75
CA PRO A 350 19.76 -7.28 -0.29
C PRO A 350 19.97 -5.85 0.18
N THR A 351 20.53 -5.69 1.38
CA THR A 351 20.88 -4.37 1.94
C THR A 351 22.36 -4.31 2.29
N LYS A 352 22.84 -3.14 2.70
CA LYS A 352 24.22 -2.98 3.20
C LYS A 352 24.55 -3.93 4.35
N ASN A 353 23.62 -4.13 5.27
CA ASN A 353 23.88 -4.73 6.57
C ASN A 353 23.36 -6.17 6.70
N TYR A 354 22.32 -6.50 5.95
CA TYR A 354 21.70 -7.82 5.93
C TYR A 354 20.81 -7.98 4.69
N ASP A 355 20.56 -9.21 4.28
CA ASP A 355 19.55 -9.51 3.27
C ASP A 355 18.26 -9.91 3.99
N LEU A 356 17.15 -9.24 3.67
CA LEU A 356 15.83 -9.59 4.20
C LEU A 356 15.17 -10.58 3.25
N GLN A 357 14.76 -11.73 3.74
CA GLN A 357 14.09 -12.77 2.98
C GLN A 357 12.63 -12.84 3.41
N ILE A 358 11.72 -13.00 2.45
CA ILE A 358 10.31 -13.28 2.70
C ILE A 358 10.00 -14.64 2.07
N ASN A 359 9.40 -15.54 2.84
CA ASN A 359 9.04 -16.86 2.35
C ASN A 359 7.68 -16.83 1.63
N LYS A 360 7.52 -17.77 0.72
CA LYS A 360 6.29 -17.97 -0.05
C LYS A 360 5.10 -18.25 0.87
N GLY A 361 3.95 -17.70 0.50
CA GLY A 361 2.72 -17.83 1.28
C GLY A 361 2.60 -16.89 2.48
N SER A 362 3.62 -16.05 2.73
CA SER A 362 3.48 -14.89 3.62
C SER A 362 2.37 -13.97 3.11
N TYR A 363 1.56 -13.41 4.01
CA TYR A 363 0.35 -12.70 3.63
C TYR A 363 -0.04 -11.54 4.55
N LEU A 364 -0.87 -10.65 4.01
CA LEU A 364 -1.57 -9.58 4.71
C LEU A 364 -3.05 -9.57 4.28
N VAL A 365 -3.96 -9.53 5.25
CA VAL A 365 -5.40 -9.35 5.05
C VAL A 365 -5.74 -7.88 5.30
N ILE A 366 -6.04 -7.15 4.23
CA ILE A 366 -6.25 -5.69 4.25
C ILE A 366 -7.52 -5.32 5.01
N THR A 367 -8.53 -6.21 5.01
CA THR A 367 -9.86 -5.93 5.58
C THR A 367 -9.87 -5.91 7.10
N ASN A 368 -8.98 -6.65 7.76
CA ASN A 368 -8.91 -6.76 9.21
C ASN A 368 -7.49 -6.56 9.78
N ASN A 369 -6.53 -6.16 8.95
CA ASN A 369 -5.12 -5.94 9.30
C ASN A 369 -4.39 -7.18 9.82
N ASN A 370 -4.98 -8.39 9.71
CA ASN A 370 -4.31 -9.61 10.10
C ASN A 370 -3.20 -9.94 9.11
N HIS A 371 -2.05 -10.37 9.59
CA HIS A 371 -0.94 -10.78 8.73
C HIS A 371 -0.26 -12.03 9.28
N GLU A 372 0.50 -12.68 8.40
CA GLU A 372 1.51 -13.65 8.76
C GLU A 372 2.66 -13.51 7.76
N MET A 373 3.80 -13.00 8.21
CA MET A 373 5.01 -12.91 7.40
C MET A 373 6.05 -13.87 7.97
N LYS A 374 6.47 -14.83 7.16
CA LYS A 374 7.59 -15.71 7.45
C LYS A 374 8.80 -15.10 6.77
N MET A 375 9.79 -14.72 7.56
CA MET A 375 10.92 -13.95 7.08
C MET A 375 12.23 -14.55 7.57
N GLY A 376 13.31 -14.19 6.90
CA GLY A 376 14.68 -14.49 7.31
C GLY A 376 15.52 -13.23 7.24
N VAL A 377 16.44 -13.08 8.19
CA VAL A 377 17.52 -12.10 8.07
C VAL A 377 18.81 -12.86 7.83
N LEU A 378 19.41 -12.69 6.66
CA LEU A 378 20.74 -13.19 6.37
C LEU A 378 21.75 -12.06 6.58
N TYR A 379 22.45 -12.07 7.71
CA TYR A 379 23.36 -11.01 8.09
C TYR A 379 24.54 -10.88 7.11
N ASP A 380 25.14 -9.69 7.02
CA ASP A 380 26.29 -9.45 6.15
C ASP A 380 27.42 -10.47 6.38
N GLU A 381 28.15 -10.83 5.33
CA GLU A 381 29.14 -11.92 5.37
C GLU A 381 30.32 -11.60 6.30
N ASP A 382 30.88 -10.39 6.22
CA ASP A 382 32.03 -10.02 7.05
C ASP A 382 31.61 -9.87 8.51
N GLU A 383 30.45 -9.28 8.76
CA GLU A 383 29.90 -9.15 10.12
C GLU A 383 29.47 -10.51 10.70
N SER A 384 29.00 -11.44 9.86
CA SER A 384 28.73 -12.82 10.25
C SER A 384 30.02 -13.52 10.67
N LYS A 385 31.09 -13.45 9.87
CA LYS A 385 32.38 -14.06 10.19
C LYS A 385 32.95 -13.53 11.50
N LYS A 386 32.91 -12.20 11.70
CA LYS A 386 33.34 -11.57 12.97
C LYS A 386 32.51 -12.05 14.16
N SER A 387 31.19 -12.10 14.02
CA SER A 387 30.29 -12.54 15.09
C SER A 387 30.48 -14.02 15.41
N ILE A 388 30.61 -14.87 14.38
CA ILE A 388 30.87 -16.30 14.51
C ILE A 388 32.22 -16.55 15.19
N ALA A 389 33.27 -15.82 14.82
CA ALA A 389 34.57 -15.91 15.48
C ALA A 389 34.50 -15.51 16.96
N GLY A 390 33.73 -14.46 17.29
CA GLY A 390 33.49 -14.07 18.69
C GLY A 390 32.72 -15.13 19.50
N VAL A 391 31.83 -15.89 18.87
CA VAL A 391 31.18 -17.06 19.50
C VAL A 391 32.22 -18.16 19.76
N ASP A 392 33.05 -18.48 18.76
CA ASP A 392 34.10 -19.50 18.89
C ASP A 392 35.10 -19.14 20.01
N GLU A 393 35.50 -17.87 20.12
CA GLU A 393 36.34 -17.36 21.22
C GLU A 393 35.67 -17.51 22.59
N LYS A 394 34.38 -17.15 22.71
CA LYS A 394 33.62 -17.33 23.96
C LYS A 394 33.50 -18.80 24.35
N ILE A 395 33.26 -19.69 23.39
CA ILE A 395 33.22 -21.14 23.63
C ILE A 395 34.60 -21.64 24.06
N ALA A 396 35.66 -21.22 23.38
CA ALA A 396 37.03 -21.58 23.75
C ALA A 396 37.37 -21.10 25.17
N ALA A 397 37.00 -19.88 25.54
CA ALA A 397 37.19 -19.35 26.88
C ALA A 397 36.38 -20.14 27.94
N ALA A 398 35.09 -20.41 27.67
CA ALA A 398 34.21 -21.13 28.59
C ALA A 398 34.62 -22.60 28.80
N THR A 399 35.17 -23.23 27.76
CA THR A 399 35.68 -24.61 27.80
C THR A 399 37.15 -24.70 28.20
N LYS A 400 37.83 -23.58 28.48
CA LYS A 400 39.28 -23.51 28.71
C LYS A 400 40.10 -24.17 27.60
N GLY A 401 39.64 -24.06 26.35
CA GLY A 401 40.26 -24.63 25.16
C GLY A 401 39.99 -26.12 24.95
N GLN A 402 39.02 -26.71 25.66
CA GLN A 402 38.73 -28.14 25.58
C GLN A 402 37.57 -28.44 24.63
N GLY A 403 37.81 -29.34 23.67
CA GLY A 403 36.88 -29.65 22.58
C GLY A 403 37.09 -28.73 21.38
N ASN A 404 36.32 -28.97 20.31
CA ASN A 404 36.37 -28.17 19.08
C ASN A 404 35.28 -27.08 19.13
N PRO A 405 35.65 -25.78 19.23
CA PRO A 405 34.68 -24.68 19.30
C PRO A 405 33.71 -24.67 18.12
N LYS A 406 34.17 -25.02 16.91
CA LYS A 406 33.37 -25.06 15.70
C LYS A 406 32.29 -26.14 15.74
N GLU A 407 32.63 -27.33 16.23
CA GLU A 407 31.65 -28.42 16.40
C GLU A 407 30.60 -28.05 17.46
N LEU A 408 31.05 -27.47 18.57
CA LEU A 408 30.15 -27.04 19.64
C LEU A 408 29.21 -25.94 19.11
N ARG A 409 29.76 -24.91 18.47
CA ARG A 409 28.97 -23.85 17.81
C ARG A 409 27.96 -24.43 16.83
N ASN A 410 28.35 -25.32 15.93
CA ASN A 410 27.42 -25.91 14.95
C ASN A 410 26.30 -26.71 15.63
N LYS A 411 26.57 -27.39 16.75
CA LYS A 411 25.54 -28.08 17.53
C LYS A 411 24.54 -27.12 18.20
N LEU A 412 24.97 -25.89 18.49
CA LEU A 412 24.20 -24.92 19.27
C LEU A 412 23.46 -23.90 18.39
N LEU A 413 24.15 -23.48 17.33
CA LEU A 413 23.78 -22.38 16.45
C LEU A 413 23.66 -22.82 14.99
N GLY A 414 23.77 -24.12 14.67
CA GLY A 414 23.65 -24.61 13.29
C GLY A 414 22.33 -24.21 12.63
N ASN A 415 21.25 -24.06 13.41
CA ASN A 415 19.96 -23.60 12.90
C ASN A 415 19.90 -22.10 12.59
N VAL A 416 20.89 -21.31 13.05
CA VAL A 416 21.03 -19.87 12.77
C VAL A 416 22.27 -19.53 11.94
N ILE A 417 22.99 -20.54 11.43
CA ILE A 417 24.14 -20.35 10.55
C ILE A 417 23.86 -21.09 9.25
N LYS A 418 23.84 -20.36 8.14
CA LYS A 418 23.65 -20.89 6.79
C LYS A 418 24.77 -20.34 5.90
N ASP A 419 25.51 -21.23 5.23
CA ASP A 419 26.60 -20.85 4.31
C ASP A 419 27.63 -19.89 4.94
N ASP A 420 28.07 -20.20 6.17
CA ASP A 420 28.96 -19.36 7.01
C ASP A 420 28.44 -17.94 7.33
N ARG A 421 27.15 -17.66 7.06
CA ARG A 421 26.45 -16.43 7.42
C ARG A 421 25.43 -16.67 8.51
N ILE A 422 25.20 -15.66 9.35
CA ILE A 422 24.14 -15.72 10.36
C ILE A 422 22.80 -15.58 9.64
N ASN A 423 21.91 -16.57 9.79
CA ASN A 423 20.56 -16.58 9.26
C ASN A 423 19.55 -16.66 10.41
N ILE A 424 18.76 -15.61 10.60
CA ILE A 424 17.77 -15.54 11.69
C ILE A 424 16.40 -15.64 11.06
N PRO A 425 15.79 -16.85 11.02
CA PRO A 425 14.40 -16.97 10.62
C PRO A 425 13.52 -16.40 11.73
N PHE A 426 12.47 -15.67 11.34
CA PHE A 426 11.49 -15.11 12.24
C PHE A 426 10.12 -15.05 11.58
N LYS A 427 9.09 -14.96 12.40
CA LYS A 427 7.71 -14.87 11.97
C LYS A 427 7.08 -13.67 12.65
N THR A 428 6.38 -12.85 11.88
CA THR A 428 5.48 -11.81 12.41
C THR A 428 4.05 -12.19 12.10
N TYR A 429 3.13 -12.03 13.05
CA TYR A 429 1.72 -12.39 12.85
C TYR A 429 0.74 -11.61 13.72
N GLY A 430 -0.55 -11.74 13.43
CA GLY A 430 -1.62 -11.03 14.14
C GLY A 430 -1.92 -9.68 13.49
N ASP A 431 -2.29 -8.68 14.29
CA ASP A 431 -2.57 -7.33 13.78
C ASP A 431 -1.27 -6.61 13.39
N ILE A 432 -1.12 -6.19 12.13
CA ILE A 432 0.10 -5.52 11.65
C ILE A 432 0.41 -4.20 12.39
N ARG A 433 -0.58 -3.59 13.06
CA ARG A 433 -0.38 -2.37 13.87
C ARG A 433 0.32 -2.65 15.19
N ASN A 434 0.22 -3.88 15.69
CA ASN A 434 0.88 -4.36 16.90
C ASN A 434 1.24 -5.85 16.72
N PRO A 435 2.25 -6.14 15.87
CA PRO A 435 2.53 -7.50 15.44
C PRO A 435 3.14 -8.31 16.58
N ASN A 436 2.74 -9.59 16.68
CA ASN A 436 3.50 -10.56 17.46
C ASN A 436 4.71 -11.00 16.65
N VAL A 437 5.85 -11.16 17.32
CA VAL A 437 7.10 -11.60 16.68
C VAL A 437 7.65 -12.80 17.42
N THR A 438 7.94 -13.86 16.67
CA THR A 438 8.55 -15.09 17.19
C THR A 438 9.73 -15.46 16.33
N LEU A 439 10.84 -15.86 16.95
CA LEU A 439 11.97 -16.40 16.22
C LEU A 439 11.65 -17.83 15.76
N GLY A 440 12.06 -18.17 14.54
CA GLY A 440 11.92 -19.51 13.97
C GLY A 440 12.96 -20.51 14.52
N VAL A 441 13.71 -20.10 15.56
CA VAL A 441 14.75 -20.88 16.22
C VAL A 441 14.53 -20.87 17.73
N GLU A 442 14.66 -22.04 18.36
CA GLU A 442 14.62 -22.16 19.81
C GLU A 442 15.94 -21.64 20.42
N ILE A 443 15.88 -20.47 21.05
CA ILE A 443 17.02 -19.90 21.81
C ILE A 443 17.29 -20.66 23.13
N GLY A 444 16.41 -21.57 23.55
CA GLY A 444 16.54 -22.33 24.80
C GLY A 444 17.87 -23.11 24.94
N SER A 445 18.49 -23.51 23.82
CA SER A 445 19.82 -24.12 23.82
C SER A 445 20.92 -23.14 24.24
N LEU A 446 20.75 -21.84 24.00
CA LEU A 446 21.73 -20.79 24.29
C LEU A 446 21.73 -20.35 25.76
N SER A 447 20.58 -20.30 26.42
CA SER A 447 20.53 -20.09 27.88
C SER A 447 21.07 -21.31 28.62
N SER A 448 20.85 -22.52 28.10
CA SER A 448 21.46 -23.75 28.63
C SER A 448 22.99 -23.80 28.46
N LEU A 449 23.57 -23.08 27.50
CA LEU A 449 25.03 -22.92 27.37
C LEU A 449 25.66 -22.15 28.51
N ILE A 450 24.97 -21.12 28.98
CA ILE A 450 25.44 -20.27 30.09
C ILE A 450 25.16 -20.98 31.43
N GLY A 451 24.15 -21.86 31.48
CA GLY A 451 23.60 -22.41 32.72
C GLY A 451 23.76 -23.90 33.03
N GLY A 452 24.43 -24.73 32.22
CA GLY A 452 24.65 -26.13 32.62
C GLY A 452 25.07 -27.13 31.55
N ALA A 453 24.78 -26.89 30.27
CA ALA A 453 25.13 -27.82 29.19
C ALA A 453 26.65 -27.96 29.00
N VAL A 454 27.42 -26.90 29.24
CA VAL A 454 28.90 -26.97 29.30
C VAL A 454 29.35 -27.86 30.47
N LYS A 455 28.65 -27.82 31.61
CA LYS A 455 28.94 -28.64 32.79
C LYS A 455 28.68 -30.14 32.52
N ASP A 456 27.64 -30.46 31.75
CA ASP A 456 27.29 -31.85 31.40
C ASP A 456 28.10 -32.40 30.22
N LEU A 457 28.52 -31.54 29.28
CA LEU A 457 29.42 -31.93 28.18
C LEU A 457 30.86 -32.12 28.69
N ILE A 458 31.28 -31.36 29.71
CA ILE A 458 32.49 -31.60 30.51
C ILE A 458 32.36 -32.85 31.39
N LYS A 459 31.15 -33.30 31.77
CA LYS A 459 30.95 -34.58 32.49
C LYS A 459 30.83 -35.81 31.58
N GLY A 460 30.43 -35.62 30.31
CA GLY A 460 30.47 -36.64 29.25
C GLY A 460 31.91 -36.96 28.83
N LYS A 461 32.14 -37.77 27.79
CA LYS A 461 33.44 -38.42 27.46
C LYS A 461 34.73 -37.55 27.53
N ALA A 462 34.67 -36.22 27.49
CA ALA A 462 35.80 -35.31 27.79
C ALA A 462 36.16 -35.18 29.29
N GLY A 463 35.23 -35.42 30.21
CA GLY A 463 35.41 -35.35 31.67
C GLY A 463 36.31 -36.43 32.26
N ASN A 464 36.40 -37.58 31.61
CA ASN A 464 37.31 -38.64 32.03
C ASN A 464 38.77 -38.30 31.70
N ALA A 465 39.02 -37.51 30.65
CA ALA A 465 40.36 -37.00 30.34
C ALA A 465 40.80 -35.88 31.29
N LEU A 466 39.84 -35.11 31.82
CA LEU A 466 40.06 -33.99 32.75
C LEU A 466 40.32 -34.40 34.21
N LYS A 467 39.77 -35.55 34.65
CA LYS A 467 40.02 -36.10 35.99
C LYS A 467 41.46 -36.63 36.19
N ALA A 468 42.24 -36.75 35.12
CA ALA A 468 43.64 -37.21 35.18
C ALA A 468 44.64 -36.10 35.51
N VAL A 469 44.19 -34.84 35.65
CA VAL A 469 45.06 -33.69 35.95
C VAL A 469 44.96 -33.32 37.45
N PRO A 470 46.03 -33.46 38.24
CA PRO A 470 46.01 -33.14 39.67
C PRO A 470 45.75 -31.64 39.91
N GLY A 471 44.80 -31.31 40.78
CA GLY A 471 44.50 -29.93 41.23
C GLY A 471 43.25 -29.27 40.63
N ALA A 472 42.60 -29.89 39.64
CA ALA A 472 41.37 -29.33 39.03
C ALA A 472 40.15 -29.35 39.98
N GLY A 473 40.15 -30.21 41.00
CA GLY A 473 39.07 -30.35 41.98
C GLY A 473 38.96 -29.18 42.98
N ASP A 474 40.10 -28.59 43.38
CA ASP A 474 40.12 -27.58 44.45
C ASP A 474 39.80 -26.16 43.94
N ALA A 475 39.95 -25.89 42.65
CA ALA A 475 39.56 -24.62 42.05
C ALA A 475 38.03 -24.45 41.96
N LEU A 476 37.25 -25.54 41.96
CA LEU A 476 35.79 -25.51 41.87
C LEU A 476 35.11 -25.21 43.22
N LYS A 477 35.74 -25.55 44.35
CA LYS A 477 35.21 -25.24 45.69
C LYS A 477 35.30 -23.77 46.08
N LYS A 478 36.21 -22.99 45.47
CA LYS A 478 36.42 -21.57 45.81
C LYS A 478 35.39 -20.60 45.21
N PHE A 479 34.50 -21.08 44.34
CA PHE A 479 33.49 -20.26 43.64
C PHE A 479 32.04 -20.62 43.99
N GLY A 480 31.80 -21.37 45.07
CA GLY A 480 30.46 -21.51 45.67
C GLY A 480 29.44 -22.29 44.82
N PHE A 481 29.84 -23.43 44.25
CA PHE A 481 28.94 -24.46 43.73
C PHE A 481 29.08 -25.77 44.49
#